data_AF-A0A366ZLW8-F1
#
_entry.id   AF-A0A366ZLW8-F1
#
_cell.length_a   1.000
_cell.length_b   1.000
_cell.length_c   1.000
_cell.angle_alpha   90.00
_cell.angle_beta   90.00
_cell.angle_gamma   90.00
#
_symmetry.space_group_name_H-M   'P 1'
#
loop_
_entity.id
_entity.type
_entity.pdbx_description
1 polymer ?
#
loop_
_entity_poly.entity_id
_entity_poly.type
_entity_poly.pdbx_seq_one_letter_code
_entity_poly.pdbx_strand_id
1 'polypeptide(L)'
;MAITDGRPDGYTTLTPFLVCSPAGEAIRFYADVFGATVVSRMDGPDGTVPHAEFDLGLGRLQLGDPNDAYGLVAPSGRADDRVSSSTCVYVADVDAVVAAAVERGATVREEPATFVTGDRFASIYDPFGHRWAVMTRVEDVSPEEAERRLAEWAAQQ
;
A
#
# COMPACT_ATOMS: atom_id res chain seq x y z
N MET A 1 -19.84 -10.15 -14.25
CA MET A 1 -18.41 -9.78 -14.35
C MET A 1 -17.85 -10.55 -15.52
N ALA A 2 -17.24 -9.87 -16.49
CA ALA A 2 -16.54 -10.54 -17.56
C ALA A 2 -15.24 -11.15 -17.02
N ILE A 3 -14.73 -12.14 -17.76
CA ILE A 3 -13.47 -12.80 -17.48
C ILE A 3 -12.61 -12.59 -18.72
N THR A 4 -11.41 -12.06 -18.54
CA THR A 4 -10.42 -11.87 -19.61
C THR A 4 -9.18 -12.67 -19.24
N ASP A 5 -8.81 -13.66 -20.06
CA ASP A 5 -7.65 -14.53 -19.84
C ASP A 5 -7.59 -15.17 -18.43
N GLY A 6 -8.75 -15.58 -17.90
CA GLY A 6 -8.87 -16.20 -16.58
C GLY A 6 -8.87 -15.21 -15.40
N ARG A 7 -8.75 -13.91 -15.66
CA ARG A 7 -8.82 -12.84 -14.65
C ARG A 7 -10.23 -12.23 -14.61
N PRO A 8 -10.85 -12.10 -13.42
CA PRO A 8 -12.12 -11.39 -13.30
C PRO A 8 -11.96 -9.88 -13.50
N ASP A 9 -13.00 -9.22 -14.01
CA ASP A 9 -13.04 -7.75 -14.12
C ASP A 9 -12.72 -7.07 -12.77
N GLY A 10 -11.92 -6.00 -12.83
CA GLY A 10 -11.49 -5.22 -11.67
C GLY A 10 -10.27 -5.77 -10.94
N TYR A 11 -9.85 -7.01 -11.22
CA TYR A 11 -8.62 -7.58 -10.66
C TYR A 11 -7.42 -7.25 -11.54
N THR A 12 -6.24 -7.19 -10.94
CA THR A 12 -4.94 -7.33 -11.60
C THR A 12 -4.46 -8.77 -11.50
N THR A 13 -3.41 -9.15 -12.23
CA THR A 13 -2.83 -10.51 -12.13
C THR A 13 -2.39 -10.84 -10.70
N LEU A 14 -1.91 -9.85 -9.96
CA LEU A 14 -1.61 -9.95 -8.54
C LEU A 14 -2.70 -9.28 -7.73
N THR A 15 -3.08 -9.88 -6.61
CA THR A 15 -4.01 -9.31 -5.62
C THR A 15 -3.46 -9.71 -4.25
N PRO A 16 -2.68 -8.83 -3.60
CA PRO A 16 -2.04 -9.17 -2.34
C PRO A 16 -3.09 -9.31 -1.23
N PHE A 17 -2.76 -10.14 -0.24
CA PHE A 17 -3.51 -10.24 1.01
C PHE A 17 -2.66 -9.68 2.16
N LEU A 18 -3.17 -8.67 2.86
CA LEU A 18 -2.53 -8.10 4.05
C LEU A 18 -3.19 -8.62 5.32
N VAL A 19 -2.39 -9.13 6.24
CA VAL A 19 -2.89 -9.45 7.58
C VAL A 19 -2.80 -8.19 8.43
N CYS A 20 -3.94 -7.65 8.85
CA CYS A 20 -4.04 -6.40 9.62
C CYS A 20 -4.72 -6.68 10.95
N SER A 21 -4.24 -6.08 12.03
CA SER A 21 -4.84 -6.27 13.36
C SER A 21 -5.03 -4.92 14.06
N PRO A 22 -6.28 -4.47 14.33
CA PRO A 22 -7.55 -5.08 13.89
C PRO A 22 -7.88 -4.72 12.43
N ALA A 23 -8.28 -5.70 11.61
CA ALA A 23 -8.57 -5.46 10.20
C ALA A 23 -9.73 -4.49 9.98
N GLY A 24 -10.72 -4.45 10.89
CA GLY A 24 -11.80 -3.47 10.87
C GLY A 24 -11.33 -2.01 10.93
N GLU A 25 -10.21 -1.72 11.60
CA GLU A 25 -9.62 -0.38 11.64
C GLU A 25 -8.80 -0.10 10.39
N ALA A 26 -8.06 -1.10 9.90
CA ALA A 26 -7.32 -1.01 8.65
C ALA A 26 -8.24 -0.70 7.48
N ILE A 27 -9.45 -1.24 7.50
CA ILE A 27 -10.44 -0.94 6.46
C ILE A 27 -10.80 0.54 6.40
N ARG A 28 -11.02 1.17 7.57
CA ARG A 28 -11.32 2.59 7.65
C ARG A 28 -10.11 3.43 7.23
N PHE A 29 -8.91 3.04 7.68
CA PHE A 29 -7.68 3.72 7.30
C PHE A 29 -7.48 3.73 5.79
N TYR A 30 -7.55 2.58 5.11
CA TYR A 30 -7.30 2.52 3.66
C TYR A 30 -8.37 3.21 2.82
N ALA A 31 -9.64 3.16 3.25
CA ALA A 31 -10.71 3.91 2.60
C ALA A 31 -10.44 5.42 2.67
N ASP A 32 -10.04 5.91 3.85
CA ASP A 32 -9.88 7.34 4.07
C ASP A 32 -8.54 7.90 3.55
N VAL A 33 -7.47 7.09 3.54
CA VAL A 33 -6.11 7.53 3.14
C VAL A 33 -5.85 7.27 1.67
N PHE A 34 -6.27 6.14 1.12
CA PHE A 34 -6.01 5.76 -0.27
C PHE A 34 -7.25 5.87 -1.17
N GLY A 35 -8.40 6.27 -0.63
CA GLY A 35 -9.65 6.30 -1.38
C GLY A 35 -10.16 4.90 -1.76
N ALA A 36 -9.74 3.87 -1.02
CA ALA A 36 -10.11 2.49 -1.31
C ALA A 36 -11.61 2.26 -1.09
N THR A 37 -12.28 1.62 -2.04
CA THR A 37 -13.71 1.27 -1.90
C THR A 37 -13.86 -0.17 -1.46
N VAL A 38 -14.62 -0.41 -0.37
CA VAL A 38 -14.92 -1.79 0.08
C VAL A 38 -15.82 -2.47 -0.96
N VAL A 39 -15.32 -3.56 -1.56
CA VAL A 39 -16.09 -4.39 -2.50
C VAL A 39 -16.83 -5.49 -1.75
N SER A 40 -16.14 -6.14 -0.82
CA SER A 40 -16.72 -7.17 0.03
C SER A 40 -16.06 -7.15 1.40
N ARG A 41 -16.83 -7.56 2.41
CA ARG A 41 -16.40 -7.69 3.80
C ARG A 41 -17.15 -8.84 4.43
N MET A 42 -16.43 -9.71 5.11
CA MET A 42 -16.98 -10.81 5.90
C MET A 42 -16.72 -10.52 7.37
N ASP A 43 -17.77 -10.36 8.16
CA ASP A 43 -17.67 -10.19 9.61
C ASP A 43 -17.72 -11.56 10.31
N GLY A 44 -16.77 -11.80 11.19
CA GLY A 44 -16.70 -12.98 12.05
C GLY A 44 -17.52 -12.81 13.33
N PRO A 45 -17.85 -13.91 14.03
CA PRO A 45 -18.68 -13.90 15.23
C PRO A 45 -18.07 -13.13 16.41
N ASP A 46 -16.74 -13.01 16.45
CA ASP A 46 -15.98 -12.34 17.52
C ASP A 46 -15.60 -10.89 17.17
N GLY A 47 -16.26 -10.29 16.17
CA GLY A 47 -15.97 -8.93 15.70
C GLY A 47 -14.73 -8.82 14.81
N THR A 48 -14.10 -9.94 14.48
CA THR A 48 -13.01 -10.03 13.50
C THR A 48 -13.53 -9.87 12.08
N VAL A 49 -12.64 -9.56 11.16
CA VAL A 49 -12.87 -9.55 9.71
C VAL A 49 -11.91 -10.57 9.10
N PRO A 50 -12.32 -11.85 8.94
CA PRO A 50 -11.47 -12.87 8.32
C PRO A 50 -11.08 -12.53 6.87
N HIS A 51 -11.93 -11.79 6.16
CA HIS A 51 -11.66 -11.38 4.78
C HIS A 51 -12.42 -10.11 4.43
N ALA A 52 -11.75 -9.19 3.77
CA ALA A 52 -12.32 -8.07 3.06
C ALA A 52 -11.53 -7.81 1.78
N GLU A 53 -12.15 -7.09 0.86
CA GLU A 53 -11.55 -6.74 -0.41
C GLU A 53 -11.82 -5.27 -0.77
N PHE A 54 -10.79 -4.61 -1.28
CA PHE A 54 -10.82 -3.26 -1.78
C PHE A 54 -10.68 -3.18 -3.29
N ASP A 55 -11.35 -2.19 -3.85
CA ASP A 55 -11.06 -1.62 -5.15
C ASP A 55 -10.25 -0.32 -4.97
N LEU A 56 -9.12 -0.23 -5.68
CA LEU A 56 -8.24 0.94 -5.72
C LEU A 56 -8.30 1.65 -7.10
N GLY A 57 -9.36 1.40 -7.87
CA GLY A 57 -9.58 1.91 -9.24
C GLY A 57 -8.90 1.04 -10.31
N LEU A 58 -7.65 0.64 -10.08
CA LEU A 58 -6.88 -0.26 -10.95
C LEU A 58 -6.27 -1.42 -10.16
N GLY A 59 -7.09 -2.44 -9.92
CA GLY A 59 -6.69 -3.63 -9.17
C GLY A 59 -7.32 -3.68 -7.79
N ARG A 60 -7.06 -4.80 -7.11
CA ARG A 60 -7.65 -5.10 -5.80
C ARG A 60 -6.59 -5.41 -4.76
N LEU A 61 -6.97 -5.17 -3.52
CA LEU A 61 -6.23 -5.54 -2.33
C LEU A 61 -7.15 -6.32 -1.40
N GLN A 62 -6.67 -7.43 -0.86
CA GLN A 62 -7.40 -8.19 0.14
C GLN A 62 -6.74 -8.02 1.50
N LEU A 63 -7.53 -8.18 2.56
CA LEU A 63 -7.02 -8.17 3.92
C LEU A 63 -7.91 -8.95 4.88
N GLY A 64 -7.38 -9.23 6.06
CA GLY A 64 -8.13 -9.79 7.16
C GLY A 64 -7.34 -9.81 8.46
N ASP A 65 -8.02 -10.15 9.55
CA ASP A 65 -7.41 -10.35 10.85
C ASP A 65 -6.48 -11.57 10.86
N PRO A 66 -5.51 -11.63 11.80
CA PRO A 66 -4.73 -12.83 12.05
C PRO A 66 -5.60 -14.07 12.25
N ASN A 67 -5.11 -15.21 11.79
CA ASN A 67 -5.84 -16.46 11.89
C ASN A 67 -4.89 -17.65 11.98
N ASP A 68 -4.78 -18.22 13.18
CA ASP A 68 -3.89 -19.34 13.48
C ASP A 68 -4.22 -20.59 12.65
N ALA A 69 -5.49 -20.85 12.34
CA ALA A 69 -5.90 -22.01 11.56
C ALA A 69 -5.36 -21.97 10.12
N TYR A 70 -5.06 -20.78 9.60
CA TYR A 70 -4.46 -20.56 8.29
C TYR A 70 -2.99 -20.09 8.36
N GLY A 71 -2.41 -20.02 9.56
CA GLY A 71 -1.04 -19.52 9.76
C GLY A 71 -0.86 -18.04 9.38
N LEU A 72 -1.92 -17.24 9.45
CA LEU A 72 -1.90 -15.83 9.11
C LEU A 72 -1.52 -14.99 10.33
N VAL A 73 -0.41 -14.26 10.23
CA VAL A 73 0.13 -13.41 11.31
C VAL A 73 0.22 -11.96 10.84
N ALA A 74 -0.19 -11.03 11.71
CA ALA A 74 0.04 -9.61 11.47
C ALA A 74 1.54 -9.28 11.66
N PRO A 75 2.05 -8.21 11.03
CA PRO A 75 3.39 -7.71 11.30
C PRO A 75 3.62 -7.54 12.80
N SER A 76 4.75 -8.04 13.31
CA SER A 76 5.10 -7.98 14.74
C SER A 76 5.56 -6.60 15.22
N GLY A 77 5.25 -5.55 14.45
CA GLY A 77 5.67 -4.17 14.72
C GLY A 77 6.94 -3.74 13.98
N ARG A 78 7.33 -2.49 14.24
CA ARG A 78 8.36 -1.72 13.50
C ARG A 78 9.75 -1.82 14.15
N ALA A 79 10.02 -2.86 14.93
CA ALA A 79 11.29 -3.00 15.65
C ALA A 79 12.46 -2.92 14.66
N ASP A 80 13.37 -1.99 14.91
CA ASP A 80 14.57 -1.75 14.10
C ASP A 80 14.34 -1.42 12.62
N ASP A 81 13.20 -0.80 12.25
CA ASP A 81 12.84 -0.45 10.86
C ASP A 81 12.68 -1.67 9.93
N ARG A 82 12.40 -2.86 10.50
CA ARG A 82 12.37 -4.12 9.75
C ARG A 82 10.95 -4.50 9.36
N VAL A 83 10.77 -4.82 8.09
CA VAL A 83 9.56 -5.42 7.52
C VAL A 83 9.92 -6.54 6.55
N SER A 84 9.01 -7.50 6.38
CA SER A 84 9.16 -8.59 5.41
C SER A 84 8.74 -8.19 3.99
N SER A 85 7.99 -7.11 3.83
CA SER A 85 7.49 -6.62 2.55
C SER A 85 7.29 -5.10 2.55
N SER A 86 7.18 -4.54 1.35
CA SER A 86 6.75 -3.17 1.11
C SER A 86 5.76 -3.18 -0.04
N THR A 87 4.60 -2.55 0.14
CA THR A 87 3.58 -2.46 -0.92
C THR A 87 3.64 -1.09 -1.55
N CYS A 88 3.74 -1.05 -2.88
CA CYS A 88 3.68 0.21 -3.63
C CYS A 88 2.24 0.58 -3.95
N VAL A 89 1.90 1.85 -3.80
CA VAL A 89 0.62 2.42 -4.21
C VAL A 89 0.86 3.71 -4.97
N TYR A 90 0.30 3.79 -6.18
CA TYR A 90 0.26 5.04 -6.93
C TYR A 90 -0.97 5.83 -6.55
N VAL A 91 -0.77 7.11 -6.24
CA VAL A 91 -1.82 8.05 -5.85
C VAL A 91 -1.68 9.33 -6.68
N ALA A 92 -2.74 10.13 -6.70
CA ALA A 92 -2.73 11.40 -7.42
C ALA A 92 -1.82 12.45 -6.78
N ASP A 93 -1.65 12.41 -5.46
CA ASP A 93 -0.85 13.37 -4.69
C ASP A 93 -0.23 12.69 -3.45
N VAL A 94 1.10 12.50 -3.48
CA VAL A 94 1.84 11.91 -2.35
C VAL A 94 1.73 12.76 -1.09
N ASP A 95 1.83 14.08 -1.18
CA ASP A 95 1.87 14.94 0.00
C ASP A 95 0.54 14.91 0.74
N ALA A 96 -0.57 15.01 0.00
CA ALA A 96 -1.90 14.95 0.57
C ALA A 96 -2.17 13.59 1.24
N VAL A 97 -1.77 12.49 0.59
CA VAL A 97 -1.95 11.14 1.14
C VAL A 97 -1.09 10.89 2.37
N VAL A 98 0.18 11.32 2.35
CA VAL A 98 1.08 11.17 3.51
C VAL A 98 0.58 11.99 4.69
N ALA A 99 0.13 13.24 4.47
CA ALA A 99 -0.47 14.06 5.53
C ALA A 99 -1.70 13.37 6.15
N ALA A 100 -2.64 12.91 5.32
CA ALA A 100 -3.84 12.19 5.78
C ALA A 100 -3.49 10.89 6.52
N ALA A 101 -2.46 10.17 6.07
CA ALA A 101 -1.98 8.96 6.73
C ALA A 101 -1.43 9.27 8.13
N VAL A 102 -0.61 10.32 8.27
CA VAL A 102 -0.03 10.75 9.55
C VAL A 102 -1.12 11.18 10.53
N GLU A 103 -2.11 11.95 10.08
CA GLU A 103 -3.28 12.32 10.89
C GLU A 103 -4.04 11.11 11.45
N ARG A 104 -3.91 9.96 10.79
CA ARG A 104 -4.55 8.68 11.14
C ARG A 104 -3.60 7.69 11.81
N GLY A 105 -2.45 8.17 12.28
CA GLY A 105 -1.50 7.38 13.08
C GLY A 105 -0.44 6.63 12.27
N ALA A 106 -0.33 6.87 10.97
CA ALA A 106 0.83 6.43 10.21
C ALA A 106 2.10 7.16 10.69
N THR A 107 3.25 6.58 10.41
CA THR A 107 4.55 7.21 10.69
C THR A 107 5.35 7.29 9.43
N VAL A 108 5.91 8.47 9.17
CA VAL A 108 6.80 8.68 8.03
C VAL A 108 8.14 8.00 8.30
N ARG A 109 8.58 7.19 7.35
CA ARG A 109 9.92 6.57 7.31
C ARG A 109 10.84 7.38 6.41
N GLU A 110 10.35 7.75 5.23
CA GLU A 110 11.05 8.62 4.29
C GLU A 110 10.09 9.73 3.87
N GLU A 111 10.50 10.99 4.11
CA GLU A 111 9.70 12.17 3.77
C GLU A 111 9.46 12.27 2.26
N PRO A 112 8.33 12.85 1.83
CA PRO A 112 8.06 13.07 0.41
C PRO A 112 9.19 13.82 -0.30
N ALA A 113 9.78 13.17 -1.29
CA ALA A 113 10.82 13.74 -2.13
C ALA A 113 10.59 13.36 -3.60
N THR A 114 10.97 14.26 -4.51
CA THR A 114 10.98 13.93 -5.94
C THR A 114 12.29 13.24 -6.26
N PHE A 115 12.20 11.99 -6.70
CA PHE A 115 13.36 11.23 -7.13
C PHE A 115 13.74 11.58 -8.57
N VAL A 116 15.02 11.44 -8.90
CA VAL A 116 15.57 11.89 -10.19
C VAL A 116 14.94 11.19 -11.40
N THR A 117 14.31 10.04 -11.18
CA THR A 117 13.59 9.26 -12.21
C THR A 117 12.14 9.72 -12.43
N GLY A 118 11.71 10.84 -11.83
CA GLY A 118 10.43 11.48 -12.14
C GLY A 118 9.24 11.03 -11.28
N ASP A 119 9.47 10.22 -10.25
CA ASP A 119 8.45 9.90 -9.24
C ASP A 119 8.62 10.78 -8.01
N ARG A 120 7.52 11.36 -7.54
CA ARG A 120 7.40 11.80 -6.16
C ARG A 120 7.13 10.59 -5.30
N PHE A 121 7.93 10.41 -4.26
CA PHE A 121 7.95 9.20 -3.44
C PHE A 121 7.97 9.57 -1.96
N ALA A 122 7.26 8.79 -1.15
CA ALA A 122 7.41 8.74 0.29
C ALA A 122 7.32 7.29 0.78
N SER A 123 7.89 7.02 1.95
CA SER A 123 7.71 5.75 2.64
C SER A 123 7.04 5.98 3.98
N ILE A 124 5.95 5.27 4.23
CA ILE A 124 5.22 5.33 5.50
C ILE A 124 5.02 3.93 6.08
N TYR A 125 4.93 3.87 7.40
CA TYR A 125 4.35 2.74 8.10
C TYR A 125 2.92 3.05 8.49
N ASP A 126 1.98 2.18 8.13
CA ASP A 126 0.61 2.30 8.64
C ASP A 126 0.52 1.86 10.11
N PRO A 127 -0.60 2.14 10.80
CA PRO A 127 -0.80 1.73 12.20
C PRO A 127 -0.72 0.22 12.45
N PHE A 128 -0.85 -0.60 11.41
CA PHE A 128 -0.90 -2.06 11.47
C PHE A 128 0.45 -2.72 11.19
N GLY A 129 1.49 -1.90 10.95
CA GLY A 129 2.87 -2.34 10.78
C GLY A 129 3.27 -2.65 9.34
N HIS A 130 2.43 -2.35 8.34
CA HIS A 130 2.83 -2.51 6.94
C HIS A 130 3.58 -1.29 6.44
N ARG A 131 4.59 -1.53 5.60
CA ARG A 131 5.32 -0.47 4.91
C ARG A 131 4.70 -0.20 3.55
N TRP A 132 4.39 1.06 3.30
CA TRP A 132 3.89 1.56 2.03
C TRP A 132 4.94 2.44 1.36
N ALA A 133 5.11 2.23 0.06
CA ALA A 133 5.76 3.16 -0.85
C ALA A 133 4.64 3.93 -1.58
N VAL A 134 4.48 5.22 -1.25
CA VAL A 134 3.44 6.08 -1.81
C VAL A 134 4.05 6.89 -2.92
N MET A 135 3.49 6.76 -4.12
CA MET A 135 4.13 7.26 -5.35
C MET A 135 3.16 8.08 -6.19
N THR A 136 3.68 9.14 -6.82
CA THR A 136 3.01 9.87 -7.89
C THR A 136 4.03 10.10 -9.00
N ARG A 137 3.67 9.73 -10.23
CA ARG A 137 4.45 10.08 -11.41
C ARG A 137 4.32 11.58 -11.67
N VAL A 138 5.40 12.34 -11.52
CA VAL A 138 5.42 13.79 -11.77
C VAL A 138 6.12 14.17 -13.08
N GLU A 139 7.00 13.31 -13.59
CA GLU A 139 7.65 13.47 -14.89
C GLU A 139 7.81 12.10 -15.57
N ASP A 140 7.36 11.96 -16.81
CA ASP A 140 7.64 10.77 -17.61
C ASP A 140 9.05 10.84 -18.21
N VAL A 141 9.98 10.13 -17.57
CA VAL A 141 11.38 10.04 -17.97
C VAL A 141 11.59 8.76 -18.78
N SER A 142 12.29 8.84 -19.92
CA SER A 142 12.63 7.64 -20.69
C SER A 142 13.59 6.74 -19.89
N PRO A 143 13.63 5.42 -20.15
CA PRO A 143 14.55 4.52 -19.46
C PRO A 143 16.01 4.96 -19.54
N GLU A 144 16.46 5.42 -20.72
CA GLU A 144 17.84 5.87 -20.92
C GLU A 144 18.15 7.13 -20.11
N GLU A 145 17.20 8.07 -20.04
CA GLU A 145 17.37 9.30 -19.28
C GLU A 145 17.30 9.04 -17.77
N ALA A 146 16.45 8.11 -17.33
CA ALA A 146 16.39 7.68 -15.93
C ALA A 146 17.72 7.05 -15.50
N GLU A 147 18.31 6.17 -16.32
CA GLU A 147 19.63 5.59 -16.08
C GLU A 147 20.72 6.66 -15.98
N ARG A 148 20.74 7.63 -16.90
CA ARG A 148 21.70 8.76 -16.87
C ARG A 148 21.58 9.56 -15.58
N ARG A 149 20.36 9.96 -15.20
CA ARG A 149 20.09 10.75 -13.98
C ARG A 149 20.44 9.97 -12.71
N LEU A 150 20.16 8.66 -12.66
CA LEU A 150 20.54 7.78 -11.56
C LEU A 150 22.06 7.70 -11.38
N ALA A 151 22.80 7.53 -12.48
CA ALA A 151 24.26 7.47 -12.45
C ALA A 151 24.86 8.80 -11.92
N GLU A 152 24.32 9.94 -12.34
CA GLU A 152 24.75 11.26 -11.87
C GLU A 152 24.42 11.50 -10.39
N TRP A 153 23.24 11.07 -9.93
CA TRP A 153 22.84 11.17 -8.53
C TRP A 153 23.72 10.30 -7.62
N ALA A 154 23.98 9.05 -8.02
CA ALA A 154 24.81 8.12 -7.25
C ALA A 154 26.26 8.59 -7.12
N ALA A 155 26.79 9.33 -8.09
CA ALA A 155 28.13 9.92 -8.03
C ALA A 155 28.24 11.13 -7.07
N GLN A 156 27.11 11.68 -6.62
CA GLN A 156 27.03 12.85 -5.73
C GLN A 156 26.64 12.51 -4.28
N GLN A 157 26.37 11.22 -4.00
CA GLN A 157 26.12 10.68 -2.66
C GLN A 157 27.40 10.07 -2.07
#